data_AF-A0A7X8IWT3-F1
#
_entry.id   AF-A0A7X8IWT3-F1
#
_cell.length_a   1.000
_cell.length_b   1.000
_cell.length_c   1.000
_cell.angle_alpha   90.00
_cell.angle_beta   90.00
_cell.angle_gamma   90.00
#
_symmetry.space_group_name_H-M   'P 1'
#
loop_
_entity.id
_entity.type
_entity.pdbx_description
1 polymer ?
#
loop_
_entity_poly.entity_id
_entity_poly.type
_entity_poly.pdbx_seq_one_letter_code
_entity_poly.pdbx_strand_id
1 'polypeptide(L)' 'MEKVTGIMINYYFVCERKLWYFVNKINMEHNSELVEMGKLVDENSYGRERKSILIDEMINIDFMKDWK' A
#
# COMPACT_ATOMS: atom_id res chain seq x y z
N MET A 1 -12.23 6.10 -17.29
CA MET A 1 -10.75 6.00 -17.25
C MET A 1 -10.36 6.02 -15.77
N GLU A 2 -9.57 5.06 -15.30
CA GLU A 2 -9.10 5.09 -13.91
C GLU A 2 -8.24 6.35 -13.68
N LYS A 3 -8.35 6.96 -12.50
CA LYS A 3 -7.53 8.12 -12.13
C LYS A 3 -6.11 7.63 -11.83
N VAL A 4 -5.11 8.33 -12.38
CA VAL A 4 -3.70 8.04 -12.08
C VAL A 4 -3.42 8.37 -10.62
N THR A 5 -2.84 7.41 -9.88
CA THR A 5 -2.47 7.57 -8.47
C THR A 5 -0.95 7.72 -8.31
N GLY A 6 -0.51 8.17 -7.13
CA GLY A 6 0.92 8.27 -6.82
C GLY A 6 1.65 6.93 -6.90
N ILE A 7 0.98 5.82 -6.56
CA ILE A 7 1.53 4.47 -6.69
C ILE A 7 1.81 4.13 -8.15
N MET A 8 0.92 4.51 -9.06
CA MET A 8 1.13 4.28 -10.50
C MET A 8 2.35 5.04 -11.02
N ILE A 9 2.53 6.29 -10.58
CA ILE A 9 3.70 7.10 -10.93
C ILE A 9 4.98 6.46 -10.36
N ASN A 10 4.96 6.04 -9.09
CA ASN A 10 6.10 5.35 -8.48
C ASN A 10 6.46 4.08 -9.27
N TYR A 11 5.47 3.25 -9.61
CA TYR A 11 5.70 2.02 -10.36
C TYR A 11 6.21 2.29 -11.78
N TYR A 12 5.74 3.34 -12.44
CA TYR A 12 6.29 3.75 -13.74
C TYR A 12 7.79 4.00 -13.67
N PHE A 13 8.24 4.79 -12.69
CA PHE A 13 9.66 5.11 -12.52
C PHE A 13 10.51 3.94 -12.04
N VAL A 14 9.94 3.02 -11.26
CA VAL A 14 10.65 1.83 -10.78
C VAL A 14 10.75 0.76 -11.88
N CYS A 15 9.62 0.42 -12.52
CA CYS A 15 9.52 -0.61 -13.55
C CYS A 15 8.14 -0.56 -14.26
N GLU A 16 8.13 -0.23 -15.55
CA GLU A 16 6.90 -0.15 -16.35
C GLU A 16 6.09 -1.46 -16.36
N ARG A 17 6.76 -2.62 -16.32
CA ARG A 17 6.08 -3.93 -16.23
C ARG A 17 5.33 -4.10 -14.90
N LYS A 18 5.89 -3.58 -13.80
CA LYS A 18 5.24 -3.58 -12.48
C LYS A 18 3.95 -2.75 -12.53
N LEU A 19 4.01 -1.58 -13.17
CA LEU A 19 2.82 -0.76 -13.41
C LEU A 19 1.79 -1.52 -14.24
N TRP A 20 2.21 -2.18 -15.32
CA TRP A 20 1.31 -2.95 -16.18
C TRP A 20 0.58 -4.05 -15.40
N TYR A 21 1.30 -4.84 -14.59
CA TYR A 21 0.66 -5.85 -13.73
C TYR A 21 -0.33 -5.24 -12.73
N PHE A 22 0.06 -4.14 -12.08
CA PHE A 22 -0.77 -3.44 -11.11
C PHE A 22 -2.08 -2.94 -11.73
N VAL A 23 -2.02 -2.26 -12.88
CA VAL A 23 -3.22 -1.75 -13.59
C VAL A 23 -4.11 -2.88 -14.10
N ASN A 24 -3.53 -4.03 -14.46
CA ASN A 24 -4.29 -5.22 -14.87
C ASN A 24 -4.71 -6.11 -13.69
N LYS A 25 -4.50 -5.67 -12.43
CA LYS A 25 -4.87 -6.37 -11.19
C LYS A 25 -4.22 -7.77 -11.07
N ILE A 26 -3.02 -7.93 -11.62
CA ILE A 26 -2.22 -9.16 -11.52
C ILE A 26 -1.28 -9.01 -10.34
N ASN A 27 -1.60 -9.67 -9.22
CA ASN A 27 -0.79 -9.64 -8.01
C ASN A 27 -0.03 -10.96 -7.83
N MET A 28 1.27 -10.91 -7.56
CA MET A 28 2.12 -12.09 -7.40
C MET A 28 2.40 -12.48 -5.93
N GLU A 29 1.92 -11.69 -4.97
CA GLU A 29 2.33 -11.77 -3.56
C GLU A 29 1.43 -12.66 -2.69
N HIS A 30 0.28 -13.09 -3.21
CA HIS A 30 -0.82 -13.70 -2.45
C HIS A 30 -0.51 -15.08 -1.82
N ASN A 31 0.54 -15.77 -2.26
CA ASN A 31 0.96 -17.08 -1.72
C ASN A 31 2.24 -16.99 -0.86
N SER A 32 2.69 -15.78 -0.51
CA SER A 32 3.93 -15.60 0.25
C SER A 32 3.66 -15.56 1.76
N GLU A 33 4.13 -16.58 2.47
CA GLU A 33 4.06 -16.62 3.95
C GLU A 33 4.77 -15.43 4.61
N LEU A 34 5.86 -14.95 4.01
CA LEU A 34 6.58 -13.77 4.50
C LEU A 34 5.71 -12.50 4.41
N VAL A 35 4.95 -12.35 3.33
CA VAL A 35 4.03 -11.22 3.13
C VAL A 35 2.88 -11.31 4.15
N GLU A 36 2.34 -12.51 4.37
CA GLU A 36 1.30 -12.74 5.36
C GLU A 36 1.78 -12.41 6.79
N MET A 37 2.97 -12.89 7.18
CA MET A 37 3.58 -12.54 8.47
C MET A 37 3.81 -11.04 8.61
N GLY A 38 4.30 -10.36 7.56
CA GLY A 38 4.51 -8.92 7.55
C GLY A 38 3.21 -8.14 7.79
N LYS A 39 2.11 -8.58 7.16
CA LYS A 39 0.78 -8.01 7.38
C LYS A 39 0.31 -8.17 8.82
N LEU A 40 0.50 -9.36 9.42
CA LEU A 40 0.12 -9.60 10.81
C LEU A 40 0.94 -8.73 11.78
N VAL A 41 2.23 -8.53 11.51
CA VAL A 41 3.06 -7.60 12.29
C VAL A 41 2.56 -6.17 12.14
N ASP A 42 2.25 -5.71 10.92
CA ASP A 42 1.76 -4.36 10.69
C ASP A 42 0.43 -4.09 11.40
N GLU A 43 -0.52 -5.03 11.35
CA GLU A 43 -1.83 -4.93 11.99
C GLU A 43 -1.75 -4.88 13.53
N ASN A 44 -0.79 -5.60 14.13
CA ASN A 44 -0.68 -5.72 15.59
C ASN A 44 0.34 -4.75 16.22
N SER A 45 1.18 -4.11 15.41
CA SER A 45 2.21 -3.18 15.90
C SER A 45 1.67 -1.77 16.12
N TYR A 46 2.22 -1.06 17.10
CA TYR A 46 1.91 0.33 17.43
C TYR A 46 0.41 0.63 17.69
N GLY A 47 -0.31 -0.26 18.37
CA GLY A 47 -1.76 -0.12 18.62
C GLY A 47 -2.21 1.10 19.44
N ARG A 48 -1.29 1.96 19.91
CA ARG A 48 -1.60 3.24 20.56
C ARG A 48 -1.58 4.44 19.59
N GLU A 49 -1.04 4.24 18.40
CA GLU A 49 -0.83 5.27 17.39
C GLU A 49 -1.89 5.18 16.30
N ARG A 50 -2.08 6.26 15.54
CA ARG A 50 -2.99 6.24 14.39
C ARG A 50 -2.27 5.65 13.18
N LYS A 51 -2.78 4.52 12.69
CA LYS A 51 -2.26 3.81 11.52
C LYS A 51 -3.35 3.66 10.46
N SER A 52 -2.94 3.40 9.22
CA SER A 52 -3.82 3.03 8.10
C SER A 52 -4.99 4.01 7.92
N ILE A 53 -4.68 5.30 7.88
CA ILE A 53 -5.69 6.37 7.78
C ILE A 53 -6.02 6.57 6.30
N LEU A 54 -7.26 6.22 5.92
CA LEU A 54 -7.76 6.42 4.57
C LEU A 54 -8.41 7.80 4.43
N ILE A 55 -7.85 8.65 3.57
CA ILE A 55 -8.36 9.97 3.22
C ILE A 55 -8.92 9.93 1.81
N ASP A 56 -10.18 10.38 1.65
CA ASP A 56 -10.90 10.48 0.38
C ASP A 56 -10.89 9.19 -0.47
N GLU A 57 -10.80 8.03 0.19
CA GLU A 57 -10.65 6.70 -0.43
C GLU A 57 -9.47 6.60 -1.43
N MET A 58 -8.51 7.51 -1.34
CA MET A 58 -7.45 7.68 -2.34
C MET A 58 -6.05 7.64 -1.72
N ILE A 59 -5.89 8.23 -0.54
CA ILE A 59 -4.60 8.33 0.14
C ILE A 59 -4.69 7.49 1.41
N ASN A 60 -3.82 6.49 1.52
CA ASN A 60 -3.66 5.72 2.75
C ASN A 60 -2.36 6.18 3.42
N ILE A 61 -2.48 6.69 4.64
CA ILE A 61 -1.34 7.07 5.47
C ILE A 61 -1.03 5.90 6.40
N ASP A 62 0.16 5.32 6.22
CA ASP A 62 0.58 4.12 6.96
C ASP A 62 0.70 4.40 8.47
N PHE A 63 1.30 5.53 8.87
CA PHE A 63 1.59 5.82 10.26
C PHE A 63 1.63 7.32 10.55
N MET A 64 0.94 7.74 11.61
CA MET A 64 0.95 9.12 12.06
C MET A 64 1.06 9.19 13.59
N LYS A 65 2.11 9.87 14.05
CA LYS A 65 2.44 10.04 15.47
C LYS A 65 2.52 11.53 15.81
N ASP A 66 2.09 11.90 17.02
CA ASP A 66 2.18 13.27 17.56
C ASP A 66 1.44 14.34 16.71
N TRP A 67 0.36 13.96 16.02
CA TRP A 67 -0.49 14.90 15.28
C TRP A 67 -1.34 15.74 16.25
N LYS A 68 -1.19 17.07 16.22
CA LYS A 68 -1.97 18.02 17.01
C LYS A 68 -3.21 18.49 16.27
#